data_AF-A0A7Y7J0K2-F1
#
_entry.id   AF-A0A7Y7J0K2-F1
#
_cell.length_a   1.000
_cell.length_b   1.000
_cell.length_c   1.000
_cell.angle_alpha   90.00
_cell.angle_beta   90.00
_cell.angle_gamma   90.00
#
_symmetry.space_group_name_H-M   'P 1'
#
loop_
_entity.id
_entity.type
_entity.pdbx_description
1 polymer ?
#
loop_
_entity_poly.entity_id
_entity_poly.type
_entity_poly.pdbx_seq_one_letter_code
_entity_poly.pdbx_strand_id
1 'polypeptide(L)' 'APDCFLLAAGILGVAAEDCLVWEDSPAGIAAAEAAGAGVVVLTATHRHRMETRHPAIADYVRLAHGQDETGALGLFMHP' A
#
# COMPACT_ATOMS: atom_id res chain seq x y z
N ALA A 1 -16.09 -5.00 -2.27
CA ALA A 1 -14.70 -4.68 -2.66
C ALA A 1 -14.02 -5.99 -3.03
N PRO A 2 -13.17 -6.03 -4.08
CA PRO A 2 -12.02 -5.14 -4.34
C PRO A 2 -12.16 -4.15 -5.52
N ASP A 3 -13.39 -3.93 -6.01
CA ASP A 3 -13.69 -3.30 -7.31
C ASP A 3 -12.96 -1.97 -7.59
N CYS A 4 -12.80 -1.11 -6.57
CA CYS A 4 -12.13 0.17 -6.73
C CYS A 4 -10.65 0.03 -7.11
N PHE A 5 -9.94 -0.93 -6.51
CA PHE A 5 -8.52 -1.15 -6.79
C PHE A 5 -8.31 -1.88 -8.11
N LEU A 6 -9.20 -2.81 -8.46
CA LEU A 6 -9.17 -3.46 -9.78
C LEU A 6 -9.42 -2.45 -10.90
N LEU A 7 -10.38 -1.53 -10.70
CA LEU A 7 -10.64 -0.45 -11.65
C LEU A 7 -9.43 0.49 -11.77
N ALA A 8 -8.83 0.89 -10.65
CA ALA A 8 -7.64 1.75 -10.65
C ALA A 8 -6.46 1.10 -11.40
N ALA A 9 -6.17 -0.18 -11.12
CA ALA A 9 -5.14 -0.93 -11.83
C ALA A 9 -5.41 -1.02 -13.34
N GLY A 10 -6.67 -1.27 -13.73
CA GLY A 10 -7.10 -1.26 -15.13
C GLY A 10 -6.91 0.09 -15.82
N ILE A 11 -7.16 1.21 -15.13
CA ILE A 11 -6.91 2.56 -15.65
C ILE A 11 -5.40 2.82 -15.82
N LEU A 12 -4.58 2.33 -14.88
CA LEU A 12 -3.12 2.44 -14.95
C LEU A 12 -2.50 1.50 -15.99
N GLY A 13 -3.24 0.50 -16.46
CA GLY A 13 -2.75 -0.48 -17.44
C GLY A 13 -1.78 -1.50 -16.85
N VAL A 14 -1.83 -1.74 -15.53
CA VAL A 14 -0.98 -2.70 -14.81
C VAL A 14 -1.84 -3.71 -14.05
N ALA A 15 -1.25 -4.86 -13.68
CA ALA A 15 -1.95 -5.81 -12.82
C ALA A 15 -2.04 -5.26 -11.40
N ALA A 16 -3.12 -5.56 -10.68
CA ALA A 16 -3.27 -5.10 -9.29
C ALA A 16 -2.20 -5.69 -8.36
N GLU A 17 -1.68 -6.87 -8.66
CA GLU A 17 -0.55 -7.50 -7.94
C GLU A 17 0.78 -6.74 -8.11
N ASP A 18 0.92 -5.95 -9.18
CA ASP A 18 2.07 -5.07 -9.40
C ASP A 18 1.86 -3.67 -8.77
N CYS A 19 0.73 -3.44 -8.10
CA CYS A 19 0.41 -2.18 -7.43
C CYS A 19 0.74 -2.23 -5.93
N LEU A 20 1.05 -1.05 -5.39
CA LEU A 20 1.16 -0.81 -3.95
C LEU A 20 0.06 0.16 -3.51
N VAL A 21 -0.78 -0.26 -2.56
CA VAL A 21 -1.86 0.56 -1.98
C VAL A 21 -1.42 1.15 -0.64
N TRP A 22 -1.64 2.46 -0.50
CA TRP A 22 -1.52 3.18 0.77
C TRP A 22 -2.92 3.31 1.36
N GLU A 23 -3.18 2.68 2.49
CA GLU A 23 -4.51 2.69 3.09
C GLU A 23 -4.47 2.86 4.60
N ASP A 24 -5.46 3.53 5.14
CA ASP A 24 -5.63 3.74 6.56
C ASP A 24 -6.85 2.99 7.11
N SER A 25 -7.82 2.61 6.28
CA SER A 25 -9.06 1.99 6.77
C SER A 25 -9.01 0.45 6.74
N PRO A 26 -9.61 -0.25 7.73
CA PRO A 26 -9.71 -1.71 7.70
C PRO A 26 -10.44 -2.24 6.44
N ALA A 27 -11.48 -1.52 5.99
CA ALA A 27 -12.22 -1.88 4.79
C ALA A 27 -11.37 -1.71 3.51
N GLY A 28 -10.58 -0.63 3.43
CA GLY A 28 -9.66 -0.38 2.34
C GLY A 28 -8.51 -1.39 2.29
N ILE A 29 -7.94 -1.73 3.44
CA ILE A 29 -6.91 -2.78 3.54
C ILE A 29 -7.45 -4.12 3.03
N ALA A 30 -8.61 -4.56 3.53
CA ALA A 30 -9.22 -5.82 3.09
C ALA A 30 -9.54 -5.80 1.59
N ALA A 31 -9.97 -4.65 1.06
CA ALA A 31 -10.21 -4.47 -0.37
C ALA A 31 -8.92 -4.56 -1.20
N ALA A 32 -7.82 -3.97 -0.75
CA ALA A 32 -6.53 -4.02 -1.43
C ALA A 32 -5.95 -5.45 -1.40
N GLU A 33 -6.05 -6.14 -0.26
CA GLU A 33 -5.66 -7.55 -0.14
C GLU A 33 -6.46 -8.43 -1.10
N ALA A 34 -7.79 -8.23 -1.17
CA ALA A 34 -8.64 -8.97 -2.10
C ALA A 34 -8.36 -8.65 -3.58
N ALA A 35 -7.75 -7.49 -3.88
CA ALA A 35 -7.27 -7.14 -5.22
C ALA A 35 -5.93 -7.81 -5.57
N GLY A 36 -5.23 -8.40 -4.58
CA GLY A 36 -3.89 -8.96 -4.74
C GLY A 36 -2.77 -7.92 -4.65
N ALA A 37 -3.08 -6.66 -4.35
CA ALA A 37 -2.09 -5.60 -4.29
C ALA A 37 -1.22 -5.70 -3.02
N GLY A 38 0.00 -5.16 -3.11
CA GLY A 38 0.78 -4.83 -1.91
C GLY A 38 0.07 -3.76 -1.09
N VAL A 39 0.25 -3.77 0.23
CA VAL A 39 -0.39 -2.79 1.13
C VAL A 39 0.66 -2.18 2.08
N VAL A 40 0.62 -0.87 2.23
CA VAL A 40 1.27 -0.14 3.34
C VAL A 40 0.19 0.62 4.11
N VAL A 41 0.21 0.45 5.42
CA VAL A 41 -0.79 1.03 6.30
C VAL A 41 -0.36 2.40 6.81
N LEU A 42 -1.25 3.39 6.67
CA LEU A 42 -1.07 4.72 7.25
C LEU A 42 -1.74 4.78 8.62
N THR A 43 -0.94 5.11 9.65
CA THR A 43 -1.40 5.10 11.04
C THR A 43 -1.79 6.49 11.57
N ALA A 44 -1.48 7.56 10.83
CA ALA A 44 -1.67 8.96 11.25
C ALA A 44 -3.11 9.28 11.66
N THR A 45 -4.08 8.64 11.02
CA THR A 45 -5.51 8.94 11.16
C THR A 45 -6.18 8.20 12.31
N HIS A 46 -5.45 7.31 12.99
CA HIS A 46 -6.01 6.42 13.99
C HIS A 46 -5.64 6.86 15.41
N ARG A 47 -6.67 7.05 16.27
CA ARG A 47 -6.47 7.31 17.70
C ARG A 47 -5.98 6.09 18.48
N HIS A 48 -6.18 4.90 17.92
CA HIS A 48 -5.74 3.62 18.47
C HIS A 48 -4.90 2.88 17.43
N ARG A 49 -3.84 2.20 17.89
CA ARG A 49 -2.98 1.43 16.98
C ARG A 49 -3.82 0.39 16.23
N MET A 50 -3.81 0.47 14.91
CA MET A 50 -4.40 -0.57 14.07
C MET A 50 -3.45 -1.76 14.01
N GLU A 51 -3.92 -2.92 14.42
CA GLU A 51 -3.17 -4.17 14.24
C GLU A 51 -3.27 -4.60 12.79
N THR A 52 -2.12 -4.81 12.17
CA THR A 52 -2.01 -5.22 10.77
C THR A 52 -0.76 -6.07 10.59
N ARG A 53 -0.81 -7.00 9.63
CA ARG A 53 0.35 -7.78 9.18
C ARG A 53 1.23 -7.04 8.18
N HIS A 54 0.72 -5.93 7.65
CA HIS A 54 1.39 -5.11 6.64
C HIS A 54 2.38 -4.14 7.28
N PRO A 55 3.41 -3.68 6.55
CA PRO A 55 4.20 -2.54 6.96
C PRO A 55 3.30 -1.34 7.27
N ALA A 56 3.64 -0.60 8.33
CA ALA A 56 2.85 0.54 8.78
C ALA A 56 3.75 1.76 8.99
N ILE A 57 3.34 2.90 8.48
CA ILE A 57 4.05 4.18 8.64
C ILE A 57 3.12 5.24 9.23
N ALA A 58 3.69 6.20 9.95
CA ALA A 58 2.94 7.35 10.46
C ALA A 58 2.84 8.46 9.42
N ASP A 59 3.86 8.63 8.59
CA ASP A 59 3.94 9.65 7.56
C ASP A 59 4.99 9.25 6.52
N TYR A 60 5.06 10.02 5.43
CA TYR A 60 5.99 9.79 4.33
C TYR A 60 7.36 10.46 4.52
N VAL A 61 7.60 11.20 5.62
CA VAL A 61 8.73 12.14 5.74
C VAL A 61 10.07 11.42 5.72
N ARG A 62 10.14 10.22 6.31
CA ARG A 62 11.36 9.39 6.33
C ARG A 62 11.29 8.20 5.39
N LEU A 63 10.24 8.12 4.59
CA LEU A 63 10.10 7.08 3.60
C LEU A 63 10.94 7.45 2.39
N ALA A 64 11.83 6.56 2.01
CA ALA A 64 12.52 6.63 0.74
C ALA A 64 12.20 5.40 -0.11
N HIS A 65 12.49 5.55 -1.39
CA HIS A 65 12.21 4.57 -2.41
C HIS A 65 13.43 4.33 -3.28
N GLY A 66 13.49 3.14 -3.84
CA GLY A 66 14.47 2.75 -4.84
C GLY A 66 13.82 1.80 -5.84
N GLN A 67 14.54 1.53 -6.92
CA GLN A 67 14.16 0.53 -7.90
C GLN A 67 15.32 -0.43 -8.06
N ASP A 68 15.02 -1.72 -8.17
CA ASP A 68 16.03 -2.71 -8.52
C ASP A 68 16.21 -2.83 -10.04
N GLU A 69 17.12 -3.70 -10.47
CA GLU A 69 17.44 -3.92 -11.89
C GLU A 69 16.26 -4.48 -12.71
N THR A 70 15.23 -5.02 -12.04
CA THR A 70 14.00 -5.51 -12.67
C THR A 70 12.92 -4.44 -12.77
N GLY A 71 13.17 -3.26 -12.17
CA GLY A 71 12.21 -2.17 -12.09
C GLY A 71 11.25 -2.27 -10.90
N ALA A 72 11.45 -3.22 -9.99
CA ALA A 72 10.59 -3.40 -8.83
C ALA A 72 10.82 -2.27 -7.80
N LEU A 73 9.73 -1.74 -7.24
CA LEU A 73 9.76 -0.69 -6.23
C LEU A 73 10.16 -1.26 -4.86
N GLY A 74 11.25 -0.76 -4.30
CA GLY A 74 11.65 -0.98 -2.91
C GLY A 74 11.34 0.24 -2.04
N LEU A 75 10.81 0.02 -0.84
CA LEU A 75 10.60 1.06 0.17
C LEU A 75 11.52 0.82 1.38
N PHE A 76 12.10 1.91 1.89
CA PHE A 76 13.00 1.87 3.03
C PHE A 76 12.84 3.11 3.91
N MET A 77 13.12 2.94 5.20
CA MET A 77 13.11 4.05 6.15
C MET A 77 14.51 4.64 6.24
N HIS A 78 14.65 5.94 6.01
CA HIS A 78 15.86 6.66 6.39
C HIS A 78 15.92 6.84 7.92
N PRO A 79 17.12 6.75 8.52
CA PRO A 79 17.31 7.00 9.95
C PRO A 79 16.81 8.39 10.38
#